data_AF-A0AAN8G1U7-F1
#
_entry.id   AF-A0AAN8G1U7-F1
#
_cell.length_a   1.000
_cell.length_b   1.000
_cell.length_c   1.000
_cell.angle_alpha   90.00
_cell.angle_beta   90.00
_cell.angle_gamma   90.00
#
_symmetry.space_group_name_H-M   'P 1'
#
loop_
_entity.id
_entity.type
_entity.pdbx_description
1 polymer ?
#
loop_
_entity_poly.entity_id
_entity_poly.type
_entity_poly.pdbx_seq_one_letter_code
_entity_poly.pdbx_strand_id
1 'polypeptide(L)'
;EEGTVGSIQDLSSFPSSIPMSTTELFLDSNSIEEISADQIGRLSNLVKLDLSHNRIESIEDGTFANLTKLSTLILSYNKLRCLQPNAFAGLYSLRILSLHGNDISLLPETAFASLGNITHIAVGSNSLYCDCRMEWFSRWIKSKFVEAGIARCAAPPAVVNQLLLTAPSHVFK
;
A
#
# COMPACT_ATOMS: atom_id res chain seq x y z
N GLU A 1 -19.82 -4.25 -15.37
CA GLU A 1 -19.53 -5.66 -15.71
C GLU A 1 -19.93 -6.52 -14.52
N GLU A 2 -20.22 -7.80 -14.74
CA GLU A 2 -20.54 -8.73 -13.65
C GLU A 2 -19.38 -8.74 -12.64
N GLY A 3 -19.65 -8.40 -11.37
CA GLY A 3 -18.64 -8.41 -10.31
C GLY A 3 -18.01 -7.05 -9.94
N THR A 4 -18.32 -5.95 -10.64
CA THR A 4 -17.90 -4.62 -10.20
C THR A 4 -18.88 -4.04 -9.19
N VAL A 5 -18.40 -3.68 -7.99
CA VAL A 5 -19.14 -2.87 -7.02
C VAL A 5 -18.59 -1.45 -7.10
N GLY A 6 -19.40 -0.54 -7.64
CA GLY A 6 -19.04 0.88 -7.79
C GLY A 6 -18.86 1.60 -6.45
N SER A 7 -18.46 2.88 -6.51
CA SER A 7 -18.18 3.71 -5.35
C SER A 7 -19.37 3.74 -4.38
N ILE A 8 -19.20 3.10 -3.23
CA ILE A 8 -20.12 3.20 -2.09
C ILE A 8 -19.72 4.47 -1.32
N GLN A 9 -20.70 5.28 -0.92
CA GLN A 9 -20.44 6.57 -0.27
C GLN A 9 -20.89 6.57 1.19
N ASP A 10 -20.45 7.58 1.94
CA ASP A 10 -20.80 7.85 3.33
C ASP A 10 -20.48 6.71 4.32
N LEU A 11 -19.46 5.92 4.02
CA LEU A 11 -19.00 4.83 4.89
C LEU A 11 -18.04 5.35 5.97
N SER A 12 -18.29 4.97 7.22
CA SER A 12 -17.37 5.13 8.36
C SER A 12 -16.57 3.87 8.69
N SER A 13 -16.96 2.73 8.11
CA SER A 13 -16.33 1.42 8.34
C SER A 13 -16.41 0.57 7.08
N PHE A 14 -15.54 -0.44 6.98
CA PHE A 14 -15.59 -1.39 5.88
C PHE A 14 -16.96 -2.10 5.82
N PRO A 15 -17.65 -2.13 4.66
CA PRO A 15 -19.01 -2.65 4.58
C PRO A 15 -19.03 -4.18 4.62
N SER A 16 -20.00 -4.74 5.37
CA SER A 16 -20.13 -6.19 5.59
C SER A 16 -20.91 -6.94 4.50
N SER A 17 -21.61 -6.20 3.62
CA SER A 17 -22.58 -6.75 2.65
C SER A 17 -22.10 -6.67 1.20
N ILE A 18 -20.82 -6.97 0.96
CA ILE A 18 -20.25 -7.04 -0.39
C ILE A 18 -20.43 -8.47 -0.94
N PRO A 19 -20.95 -8.65 -2.18
CA PRO A 19 -21.03 -9.97 -2.81
C PRO A 19 -19.67 -10.66 -2.91
N MET A 20 -19.60 -11.97 -2.61
CA MET A 20 -18.34 -12.74 -2.71
C MET A 20 -17.84 -12.92 -4.16
N SER A 21 -18.72 -12.70 -5.14
CA SER A 21 -18.38 -12.69 -6.56
C SER A 21 -17.72 -11.39 -7.02
N THR A 22 -17.63 -10.37 -6.15
CA THR A 22 -17.03 -9.09 -6.49
C THR A 22 -15.57 -9.26 -6.90
N THR A 23 -15.22 -8.72 -8.07
CA THR A 23 -13.89 -8.70 -8.68
C THR A 23 -13.24 -7.32 -8.58
N GLU A 24 -14.04 -6.27 -8.60
CA GLU A 24 -13.57 -4.90 -8.46
C GLU A 24 -14.41 -4.18 -7.41
N LEU A 25 -13.73 -3.58 -6.44
CA LEU A 25 -14.36 -2.88 -5.33
C LEU A 25 -13.79 -1.48 -5.19
N PHE A 26 -14.67 -0.49 -5.33
CA PHE A 26 -14.35 0.92 -5.18
C PHE A 26 -15.01 1.46 -3.91
N LEU A 27 -14.18 1.82 -2.93
CA LEU A 27 -14.58 2.41 -1.65
C LEU A 27 -13.84 3.73 -1.43
N ASP A 28 -13.40 4.36 -2.52
CA ASP A 28 -12.70 5.64 -2.49
C ASP A 28 -13.59 6.76 -1.93
N SER A 29 -12.97 7.79 -1.36
CA SER A 29 -13.65 9.01 -0.90
C SER A 29 -14.68 8.76 0.21
N ASN A 30 -14.30 7.96 1.22
CA ASN A 30 -15.11 7.66 2.40
C ASN A 30 -14.41 8.09 3.70
N SER A 31 -14.96 7.71 4.85
CA SER A 31 -14.37 7.94 6.17
C SER A 31 -14.03 6.62 6.87
N ILE A 32 -13.61 5.60 6.11
CA ILE A 32 -13.20 4.30 6.67
C ILE A 32 -11.89 4.48 7.43
N GLU A 33 -11.87 4.09 8.71
CA GLU A 33 -10.70 4.17 9.59
C GLU A 33 -9.98 2.82 9.71
N GLU A 34 -10.70 1.71 9.55
CA GLU A 34 -10.17 0.36 9.70
C GLU A 34 -10.70 -0.60 8.62
N ILE A 35 -9.83 -1.52 8.20
CA ILE A 35 -10.17 -2.60 7.27
C ILE A 35 -10.37 -3.88 8.09
N SER A 36 -11.59 -4.44 8.06
CA SER A 36 -11.84 -5.72 8.71
C SER A 36 -11.29 -6.88 7.88
N ALA A 37 -10.26 -7.56 8.40
CA ALA A 37 -9.64 -8.73 7.78
C ALA A 37 -10.66 -9.84 7.46
N ASP A 38 -11.63 -10.07 8.37
CA ASP A 38 -12.69 -11.07 8.18
C ASP A 38 -13.63 -10.71 7.02
N GLN A 39 -14.02 -9.44 6.89
CA GLN A 39 -14.93 -9.02 5.83
C GLN A 39 -14.24 -9.04 4.47
N ILE A 40 -13.04 -8.45 4.39
CA ILE A 40 -12.29 -8.37 3.14
C ILE A 40 -11.77 -9.74 2.71
N GLY A 41 -11.38 -10.61 3.65
CA GLY A 41 -10.83 -11.93 3.39
C GLY A 41 -11.83 -12.90 2.74
N ARG A 42 -13.14 -12.59 2.76
CA ARG A 42 -14.19 -13.33 2.05
C ARG A 42 -14.24 -13.01 0.56
N LEU A 43 -13.65 -11.89 0.14
CA LEU A 43 -13.69 -11.38 -1.23
C LEU A 43 -12.51 -11.92 -2.06
N SER A 44 -12.29 -13.23 -2.04
CA SER A 44 -11.13 -13.90 -2.65
C SER A 44 -11.07 -13.80 -4.19
N ASN A 45 -12.13 -13.29 -4.82
CA ASN A 45 -12.18 -13.01 -6.26
C ASN A 45 -11.73 -11.60 -6.61
N LEU A 46 -11.41 -10.74 -5.64
CA LEU A 46 -10.97 -9.38 -5.90
C LEU A 46 -9.67 -9.36 -6.72
N VAL A 47 -9.72 -8.57 -7.78
CA VAL A 47 -8.62 -8.23 -8.68
C VAL A 47 -8.22 -6.77 -8.47
N LYS A 48 -9.18 -5.89 -8.17
CA LYS A 48 -8.94 -4.47 -7.92
C LYS A 48 -9.65 -3.99 -6.67
N LEU A 49 -8.91 -3.29 -5.82
CA LEU A 49 -9.41 -2.65 -4.61
C LEU A 49 -8.93 -1.20 -4.55
N ASP A 50 -9.88 -0.27 -4.50
CA ASP A 50 -9.63 1.14 -4.26
C ASP A 50 -10.19 1.56 -2.90
N LEU A 51 -9.30 1.96 -2.01
CA LEU A 51 -9.56 2.50 -0.67
C LEU A 51 -8.97 3.92 -0.54
N SER A 52 -8.73 4.60 -1.65
CA SER A 52 -8.13 5.94 -1.62
C SER A 52 -9.04 6.97 -0.95
N HIS A 53 -8.47 8.07 -0.46
CA HIS A 53 -9.23 9.15 0.19
C HIS A 53 -10.12 8.65 1.34
N ASN A 54 -9.51 7.89 2.26
CA ASN A 54 -10.12 7.41 3.50
C ASN A 54 -9.31 7.89 4.70
N ARG A 55 -9.55 7.32 5.89
CA ARG A 55 -8.88 7.70 7.14
C ARG A 55 -8.10 6.55 7.76
N ILE A 56 -7.68 5.58 6.95
CA ILE A 56 -7.04 4.36 7.41
C ILE A 56 -5.68 4.68 8.03
N GLU A 57 -5.48 4.32 9.30
CA GLU A 57 -4.25 4.66 10.05
C GLU A 57 -3.23 3.51 10.09
N SER A 58 -3.69 2.28 9.99
CA SER A 58 -2.86 1.08 10.00
C SER A 58 -3.43 -0.05 9.16
N ILE A 59 -2.56 -0.98 8.77
CA ILE A 59 -2.92 -2.25 8.14
C ILE A 59 -2.35 -3.34 9.02
N GLU A 60 -3.22 -4.19 9.55
CA GLU A 60 -2.83 -5.30 10.41
C GLU A 60 -2.23 -6.45 9.59
N ASP A 61 -1.43 -7.28 10.25
CA ASP A 61 -0.84 -8.46 9.65
C ASP A 61 -1.91 -9.37 9.06
N GLY A 62 -1.72 -9.77 7.81
CA GLY A 62 -2.64 -10.69 7.15
C GLY A 62 -4.01 -10.10 6.75
N THR A 63 -4.22 -8.79 6.87
CA THR A 63 -5.46 -8.11 6.43
C THR A 63 -5.88 -8.53 5.02
N PHE A 64 -4.92 -8.71 4.11
CA PHE A 64 -5.16 -9.09 2.72
C PHE A 64 -4.73 -10.52 2.36
N ALA A 65 -4.47 -11.38 3.35
CA ALA A 65 -3.84 -12.69 3.15
C ALA A 65 -4.59 -13.60 2.15
N ASN A 66 -5.92 -13.52 2.12
CA ASN A 66 -6.76 -14.34 1.24
C ASN A 66 -6.95 -13.76 -0.17
N LEU A 67 -6.47 -12.53 -0.43
CA LEU A 67 -6.68 -11.84 -1.71
C LEU A 67 -5.62 -12.21 -2.75
N THR A 68 -5.45 -13.52 -2.98
CA THR A 68 -4.36 -14.05 -3.81
C THR A 68 -4.47 -13.65 -5.29
N LYS A 69 -5.65 -13.22 -5.75
CA LYS A 69 -5.92 -12.74 -7.12
C LYS A 69 -5.77 -11.22 -7.28
N LEU A 70 -5.57 -10.49 -6.18
CA LEU A 70 -5.53 -9.04 -6.21
C LEU A 70 -4.32 -8.56 -7.01
N SER A 71 -4.60 -7.75 -8.03
CA SER A 71 -3.62 -7.21 -8.97
C SER A 71 -3.36 -5.73 -8.70
N THR A 72 -4.37 -4.99 -8.24
CA THR A 72 -4.28 -3.55 -7.97
C THR A 72 -4.84 -3.23 -6.59
N LEU A 73 -4.02 -2.59 -5.76
CA LEU A 73 -4.38 -2.08 -4.45
C LEU A 73 -4.04 -0.60 -4.34
N ILE A 74 -5.07 0.23 -4.15
CA ILE A 74 -4.92 1.69 -4.03
C ILE A 74 -5.31 2.10 -2.61
N LEU A 75 -4.34 2.60 -1.86
CA LEU A 75 -4.45 3.08 -0.48
C LEU A 75 -4.01 4.55 -0.36
N SER A 76 -4.08 5.28 -1.48
CA SER A 76 -3.56 6.65 -1.56
C SER A 76 -4.42 7.61 -0.74
N TYR A 77 -3.81 8.68 -0.21
CA TYR A 77 -4.54 9.70 0.56
C TYR A 77 -5.29 9.09 1.75
N ASN A 78 -4.56 8.34 2.57
CA ASN A 78 -5.00 7.82 3.87
C ASN A 78 -4.10 8.40 4.97
N LYS A 79 -4.12 7.82 6.17
CA LYS A 79 -3.33 8.25 7.32
C LYS A 79 -2.33 7.19 7.79
N LEU A 80 -1.88 6.33 6.88
CA LEU A 80 -0.98 5.22 7.22
C LEU A 80 0.35 5.78 7.74
N ARG A 81 0.74 5.40 8.97
CA ARG A 81 2.00 5.86 9.59
C ARG A 81 3.07 4.77 9.65
N CYS A 82 2.63 3.58 10.04
CA CYS A 82 3.47 2.40 10.20
C CYS A 82 2.79 1.22 9.50
N LEU A 83 3.57 0.47 8.73
CA LEU A 83 3.12 -0.81 8.18
C LEU A 83 3.60 -1.94 9.08
N GLN A 84 2.71 -2.87 9.39
CA GLN A 84 3.09 -4.09 10.09
C GLN A 84 3.96 -5.00 9.19
N PRO A 85 4.85 -5.83 9.77
CA PRO A 85 5.78 -6.66 9.02
C PRO A 85 5.15 -7.59 7.98
N ASN A 86 3.89 -7.97 8.11
CA ASN A 86 3.18 -8.84 7.17
C ASN A 86 1.90 -8.19 6.61
N ALA A 87 1.85 -6.85 6.57
CA ALA A 87 0.68 -6.09 6.12
C ALA A 87 0.18 -6.49 4.71
N PHE A 88 1.09 -6.87 3.80
CA PHE A 88 0.76 -7.30 2.43
C PHE A 88 1.06 -8.79 2.17
N ALA A 89 1.13 -9.60 3.22
CA ALA A 89 1.28 -11.05 3.06
C ALA A 89 0.13 -11.63 2.22
N GLY A 90 0.43 -12.62 1.37
CA GLY A 90 -0.56 -13.30 0.52
C GLY A 90 -0.87 -12.60 -0.81
N LEU A 91 -0.42 -11.37 -1.02
CA LEU A 91 -0.65 -10.59 -2.25
C LEU A 91 0.29 -11.00 -3.41
N TYR A 92 0.35 -12.29 -3.74
CA TYR A 92 1.28 -12.87 -4.72
C TYR A 92 1.06 -12.36 -6.16
N SER A 93 -0.18 -12.00 -6.50
CA SER A 93 -0.55 -11.51 -7.84
C SER A 93 -0.44 -9.99 -8.01
N LEU A 94 -0.08 -9.26 -6.94
CA LEU A 94 -0.16 -7.80 -6.94
C LEU A 94 0.85 -7.20 -7.89
N ARG A 95 0.36 -6.32 -8.77
CA ARG A 95 1.14 -5.59 -9.78
C ARG A 95 1.28 -4.12 -9.47
N ILE A 96 0.21 -3.51 -8.94
CA ILE A 96 0.15 -2.08 -8.65
C ILE A 96 -0.19 -1.89 -7.18
N LEU A 97 0.68 -1.18 -6.46
CA LEU A 97 0.47 -0.76 -5.08
C LEU A 97 0.66 0.76 -4.97
N SER A 98 -0.37 1.47 -4.54
CA SER A 98 -0.27 2.92 -4.29
C SER A 98 -0.47 3.24 -2.82
N LEU A 99 0.61 3.69 -2.16
CA LEU A 99 0.65 4.23 -0.79
C LEU A 99 0.89 5.75 -0.80
N HIS A 100 0.72 6.40 -1.96
CA HIS A 100 0.96 7.82 -2.13
C HIS A 100 0.11 8.69 -1.21
N GLY A 101 0.67 9.76 -0.65
CA GLY A 101 -0.12 10.68 0.19
C GLY A 101 -0.55 10.05 1.51
N ASN A 102 0.39 9.42 2.22
CA ASN A 102 0.18 8.91 3.58
C ASN A 102 1.24 9.53 4.51
N ASP A 103 1.31 9.08 5.76
CA ASP A 103 2.26 9.54 6.76
C ASP A 103 3.36 8.49 7.05
N ILE A 104 3.67 7.64 6.07
CA ILE A 104 4.56 6.49 6.28
C ILE A 104 6.00 6.97 6.49
N SER A 105 6.60 6.53 7.60
CA SER A 105 8.00 6.82 7.91
C SER A 105 8.94 5.71 7.49
N LEU A 106 8.52 4.45 7.60
CA LEU A 106 9.35 3.28 7.32
C LEU A 106 8.53 2.21 6.60
N LEU A 107 9.21 1.49 5.72
CA LEU A 107 8.70 0.33 5.02
C LEU A 107 9.52 -0.89 5.48
N PRO A 108 8.93 -1.85 6.21
CA PRO A 108 9.64 -3.06 6.59
C PRO A 108 9.78 -4.01 5.39
N GLU A 109 10.97 -4.58 5.20
CA GLU A 109 11.27 -5.48 4.07
C GLU A 109 10.30 -6.67 3.98
N THR A 110 9.95 -7.23 5.13
CA THR A 110 9.04 -8.37 5.23
C THR A 110 7.65 -8.06 4.70
N ALA A 111 7.17 -6.82 4.79
CA ALA A 111 5.84 -6.46 4.31
C ALA A 111 5.75 -6.60 2.79
N PHE A 112 6.89 -6.49 2.09
CA PHE A 112 6.99 -6.56 0.64
C PHE A 112 7.43 -7.95 0.16
N ALA A 113 7.67 -8.92 1.06
CA ALA A 113 8.21 -10.24 0.72
C ALA A 113 7.31 -11.05 -0.23
N SER A 114 5.99 -10.87 -0.14
CA SER A 114 5.01 -11.56 -1.02
C SER A 114 4.83 -10.87 -2.38
N LEU A 115 5.36 -9.66 -2.58
CA LEU A 115 5.12 -8.82 -3.76
C LEU A 115 6.08 -9.18 -4.92
N GLY A 116 6.09 -10.45 -5.30
CA GLY A 116 6.96 -10.99 -6.36
C GLY A 116 6.70 -10.35 -7.73
N ASN A 117 5.42 -10.10 -8.05
CA ASN A 117 4.93 -9.66 -9.36
C ASN A 117 4.70 -8.15 -9.49
N ILE A 118 5.13 -7.36 -8.50
CA ILE A 118 4.93 -5.91 -8.51
C ILE A 118 5.66 -5.26 -9.69
N THR A 119 4.96 -4.39 -10.40
CA THR A 119 5.49 -3.62 -11.53
C THR A 119 5.48 -2.13 -11.26
N HIS A 120 4.56 -1.66 -10.41
CA HIS A 120 4.43 -0.25 -10.07
C HIS A 120 4.18 -0.08 -8.58
N ILE A 121 4.94 0.81 -7.96
CA ILE A 121 4.73 1.27 -6.59
C ILE A 121 4.77 2.79 -6.54
N ALA A 122 3.81 3.39 -5.84
CA ALA A 122 3.79 4.81 -5.54
C ALA A 122 3.86 5.02 -4.04
N VAL A 123 4.96 5.61 -3.56
CA VAL A 123 5.16 5.96 -2.13
C VAL A 123 5.51 7.43 -1.93
N GLY A 124 5.34 8.26 -2.97
CA GLY A 124 5.54 9.70 -2.87
C GLY A 124 4.59 10.36 -1.86
N SER A 125 4.90 11.59 -1.45
CA SER A 125 4.13 12.31 -0.44
C SER A 125 3.93 11.50 0.85
N ASN A 126 5.04 10.98 1.40
CA ASN A 126 5.10 10.31 2.70
C ASN A 126 6.21 10.93 3.55
N SER A 127 6.18 10.69 4.85
CA SER A 127 7.18 11.20 5.81
C SER A 127 8.38 10.25 5.96
N LEU A 128 8.95 9.79 4.84
CA LEU A 128 9.96 8.72 4.79
C LEU A 128 11.25 9.09 5.57
N TYR A 129 11.63 8.22 6.50
CA TYR A 129 12.87 8.31 7.27
C TYR A 129 13.94 7.43 6.62
N CYS A 130 14.87 8.06 5.91
CA CYS A 130 15.89 7.41 5.10
C CYS A 130 17.19 7.16 5.89
N ASP A 131 17.17 6.18 6.78
CA ASP A 131 18.37 5.62 7.42
C ASP A 131 18.67 4.21 6.89
N CYS A 132 19.54 3.47 7.59
CA CYS A 132 19.91 2.10 7.22
C CYS A 132 18.73 1.12 7.11
N ARG A 133 17.60 1.39 7.78
CA ARG A 133 16.40 0.55 7.68
C ARG A 133 15.64 0.76 6.37
N MET A 134 15.88 1.85 5.65
CA MET A 134 15.29 2.11 4.32
C MET A 134 16.24 1.81 3.16
N GLU A 135 17.47 1.37 3.43
CA GLU A 135 18.43 1.03 2.39
C GLU A 135 17.90 -0.09 1.47
N TRP A 136 17.28 -1.13 2.06
CA TRP A 136 16.74 -2.26 1.31
C TRP A 136 15.73 -1.77 0.26
N PHE A 137 14.83 -0.85 0.63
CA PHE A 137 13.78 -0.38 -0.23
C PHE A 137 14.35 0.47 -1.38
N SER A 138 15.32 1.33 -1.06
CA SER A 138 16.09 2.09 -2.07
C SER A 138 16.77 1.17 -3.08
N ARG A 139 17.42 0.08 -2.62
CA ARG A 139 18.02 -0.94 -3.51
C ARG A 139 16.97 -1.66 -4.34
N TRP A 140 15.84 -2.02 -3.72
CA TRP A 140 14.77 -2.78 -4.34
C TRP A 140 14.07 -2.01 -5.48
N ILE A 141 13.69 -0.74 -5.25
CA ILE A 141 13.04 0.07 -6.29
C ILE A 141 13.96 0.35 -7.50
N LYS A 142 15.28 0.49 -7.25
CA LYS A 142 16.28 0.64 -8.31
C LYS A 142 16.46 -0.64 -9.13
N SER A 143 16.46 -1.80 -8.46
CA SER A 143 16.65 -3.08 -9.14
C SER A 143 15.46 -3.47 -10.00
N LYS A 144 14.23 -3.18 -9.57
CA LYS A 144 13.01 -3.57 -10.30
C LYS A 144 12.45 -2.48 -11.21
N PHE A 145 12.94 -1.24 -11.13
CA PHE A 145 12.41 -0.08 -11.85
C PHE A 145 10.89 0.12 -11.64
N VAL A 146 10.43 -0.09 -10.40
CA VAL A 146 9.00 -0.11 -10.04
C VAL A 146 8.47 1.24 -9.55
N GLU A 147 9.33 2.19 -9.24
CA GLU A 147 8.97 3.51 -8.70
C GLU A 147 9.39 4.60 -9.69
N ALA A 148 8.49 5.57 -9.92
CA ALA A 148 8.63 6.56 -10.99
C ALA A 148 9.57 7.75 -10.66
N GLY A 149 10.29 7.72 -9.53
CA GLY A 149 11.17 8.79 -9.10
C GLY A 149 10.44 9.95 -8.40
N ILE A 150 9.34 9.69 -7.71
CA ILE A 150 8.57 10.71 -6.97
C ILE A 150 8.82 10.66 -5.46
N ALA A 151 9.24 9.52 -4.94
CA ALA A 151 9.49 9.33 -3.51
C ALA A 151 10.73 10.09 -3.03
N ARG A 152 10.56 10.90 -1.96
CA ARG A 152 11.62 11.70 -1.34
C ARG A 152 11.75 11.39 0.14
N CYS A 153 12.98 11.50 0.64
CA CYS A 153 13.26 11.43 2.07
C CYS A 153 12.74 12.70 2.77
N ALA A 154 12.00 12.53 3.86
CA ALA A 154 11.56 13.61 4.73
C ALA A 154 12.49 13.79 5.93
N ALA A 155 13.24 12.75 6.31
CA ALA A 155 14.20 12.74 7.40
C ALA A 155 15.27 11.64 7.15
N PRO A 156 16.39 11.62 7.90
CA PRO A 156 16.89 12.67 8.79
C PRO A 156 17.27 13.98 8.05
N PRO A 157 17.54 15.10 8.78
CA PRO A 157 17.85 16.42 8.18
C PRO A 157 18.92 16.41 7.08
N ALA A 158 19.91 15.52 7.18
CA ALA A 158 21.01 15.43 6.22
C ALA A 158 20.59 14.98 4.81
N VAL A 159 19.43 14.35 4.67
CA VAL A 159 19.00 13.68 3.43
C VAL A 159 17.62 14.15 2.96
N VAL A 160 17.07 15.19 3.58
CA VAL A 160 15.76 15.77 3.24
C VAL A 160 15.71 16.14 1.77
N ASN A 161 14.56 15.88 1.14
CA ASN A 161 14.27 16.09 -0.28
C ASN A 161 15.06 15.24 -1.27
N GLN A 162 16.00 14.39 -0.81
CA GLN A 162 16.67 13.45 -1.71
C GLN A 162 15.69 12.41 -2.25
N LEU A 163 15.80 12.12 -3.55
CA LEU A 163 14.99 11.08 -4.20
C LEU A 163 15.48 9.70 -3.80
N LEU A 164 14.58 8.83 -3.36
CA LEU A 164 14.94 7.45 -2.99
C LEU A 164 15.53 6.70 -4.19
N LEU A 165 14.98 6.91 -5.39
CA LEU A 165 15.39 6.23 -6.61
C LEU A 165 16.84 6.53 -6.99
N THR A 166 17.36 7.72 -6.69
CA THR A 166 18.73 8.14 -7.08
C THR A 166 19.68 8.32 -5.90
N ALA A 167 19.20 8.24 -4.65
CA ALA A 167 20.03 8.42 -3.46
C ALA A 167 21.12 7.34 -3.38
N PRO A 168 22.41 7.69 -3.26
CA PRO A 168 23.48 6.72 -3.15
C PRO A 168 23.43 5.97 -1.80
N SER A 169 23.95 4.74 -1.73
CA SER A 169 23.79 3.88 -0.54
C SER A 169 24.35 4.49 0.76
N HIS A 170 25.36 5.35 0.69
CA HIS A 170 25.93 6.00 1.87
C HIS A 170 24.99 6.99 2.57
N VAL A 171 23.89 7.38 1.93
CA VAL A 171 22.79 8.20 2.49
C VAL A 171 22.05 7.43 3.58
N PHE A 172 21.96 6.10 3.44
CA PHE A 172 21.22 5.20 4.33
C PHE A 172 22.14 4.61 5.40
N LYS A 173 23.04 5.41 5.98
CA LYS A 173 23.93 4.98 7.07
C LYS A 173 23.37 5.33 8.43
#